data_AF-A0A6L7X6A9-F1
#
_entry.id   AF-A0A6L7X6A9-F1
#
_cell.length_a   1.000
_cell.length_b   1.000
_cell.length_c   1.000
_cell.angle_alpha   90.00
_cell.angle_beta   90.00
_cell.angle_gamma   90.00
#
_symmetry.space_group_name_H-M   'P 1'
#
loop_
_entity.id
_entity.type
_entity.pdbx_description
1 polymer ?
#
loop_
_entity_poly.entity_id
_entity_poly.type
_entity_poly.pdbx_seq_one_letter_code
_entity_poly.pdbx_strand_id
1 'polypeptide(L)'
;MRRDASAYIRANFRPEDRLAVVMIQQRGEQQGKVVQRFWSAETAAWPKTQAWLRYQNKLGWDVYASANPLKPGARGRHKEDVLEARWLYLDVDRDGDATLKRIDDDAEAGRIPQPTAVVNTSPGRYQVLWRIRGTETDRAEDMLRRLAHHYGTDRAATDCARVLRLPGFRSCKRDAPVRLLRYRQGPPSGLEDFPQDLPLPDGSWAARTGDPGGRGQTGPRGAGGDTSKSGQDWAWTREQLRRGRNAEEVQAELAARRPEKSNPDQYASRTVDNAQRSLEAAIGRSR
;
A
#
# COMPACT_ATOMS: atom_id res chain seq x y z
N MET A 1 -19.77 15.31 -14.74
CA MET A 1 -18.98 14.61 -15.78
C MET A 1 -18.39 13.34 -15.17
N ARG A 2 -18.78 12.13 -15.62
CA ARG A 2 -18.11 10.88 -15.21
C ARG A 2 -16.69 10.92 -15.76
N ARG A 3 -15.68 10.98 -14.90
CA ARG A 3 -14.29 10.81 -15.35
C ARG A 3 -14.01 9.33 -15.51
N ASP A 4 -13.56 8.94 -16.69
CA ASP A 4 -12.97 7.63 -16.89
C ASP A 4 -11.57 7.57 -16.26
N ALA A 5 -10.96 6.39 -16.27
CA ALA A 5 -9.64 6.16 -15.69
C ALA A 5 -8.56 7.09 -16.27
N SER A 6 -8.63 7.41 -17.56
CA SER A 6 -7.65 8.28 -18.23
C SER A 6 -7.73 9.71 -17.69
N ALA A 7 -8.95 10.26 -17.65
CA ALA A 7 -9.21 11.59 -17.09
C ALA A 7 -8.88 11.65 -15.59
N TYR A 8 -9.12 10.57 -14.84
CA TYR A 8 -8.74 10.48 -13.44
C TYR A 8 -7.22 10.54 -13.25
N ILE A 9 -6.44 9.77 -14.02
CA ILE A 9 -4.97 9.80 -13.94
C ILE A 9 -4.45 11.21 -14.27
N ARG A 10 -4.86 11.78 -15.41
CA ARG A 10 -4.38 13.10 -15.87
C ARG A 10 -4.73 14.24 -14.92
N ALA A 11 -5.82 14.13 -14.17
CA ALA A 11 -6.19 15.15 -13.19
C ALA A 11 -5.35 15.10 -11.90
N ASN A 12 -4.80 13.92 -11.57
CA ASN A 12 -4.20 13.65 -10.27
C ASN A 12 -2.67 13.55 -10.31
N PHE A 13 -2.08 13.31 -11.49
CA PHE A 13 -0.64 13.14 -11.68
C PHE A 13 -0.10 14.07 -12.77
N ARG A 14 1.19 14.40 -12.67
CA ARG A 14 1.94 15.03 -13.75
C ARG A 14 2.19 14.00 -14.86
N PRO A 15 2.22 14.38 -16.14
CA PRO A 15 2.41 13.44 -17.25
C PRO A 15 3.61 12.48 -17.09
N GLU A 16 4.70 12.99 -16.53
CA GLU A 16 5.98 12.31 -16.29
C GLU A 16 6.04 11.49 -15.00
N ASP A 17 5.07 11.65 -14.09
CA ASP A 17 5.04 10.89 -12.83
C ASP A 17 5.05 9.40 -13.13
N ARG A 18 5.97 8.66 -12.50
CA ARG A 18 6.02 7.20 -12.63
C ARG A 18 4.99 6.57 -11.71
N LEU A 19 4.11 5.75 -12.26
CA LEU A 19 3.07 5.03 -11.53
C LEU A 19 3.30 3.53 -11.63
N ALA A 20 2.94 2.81 -10.57
CA ALA A 20 2.73 1.38 -10.69
C ALA A 20 1.25 1.10 -10.96
N VAL A 21 0.97 0.51 -12.12
CA VAL A 21 -0.34 -0.08 -12.44
C VAL A 21 -0.28 -1.55 -12.10
N VAL A 22 -1.11 -1.96 -11.14
CA VAL A 22 -1.14 -3.32 -10.61
C VAL A 22 -2.43 -3.99 -11.04
N MET A 23 -2.30 -5.21 -11.53
CA MET A 23 -3.41 -6.05 -11.91
C MET A 23 -3.40 -7.33 -11.08
N ILE A 24 -4.55 -7.72 -10.54
CA ILE A 24 -4.69 -8.93 -9.72
C ILE A 24 -5.80 -9.80 -10.31
N GLN A 25 -5.46 -11.01 -10.73
CA GLN A 25 -6.43 -11.95 -11.30
C GLN A 25 -7.36 -12.47 -10.20
N GLN A 26 -8.66 -12.35 -10.40
CA GLN A 26 -9.66 -12.74 -9.40
C GLN A 26 -10.37 -14.06 -9.73
N ARG A 27 -10.13 -14.63 -10.92
CA ARG A 27 -10.87 -15.78 -11.45
C ARG A 27 -9.93 -16.82 -12.10
N GLY A 28 -10.42 -18.06 -12.19
CA GLY A 28 -9.74 -19.17 -12.85
C GLY A 28 -8.48 -19.66 -12.13
N GLU A 29 -7.71 -20.52 -12.80
CA GLU A 29 -6.51 -21.17 -12.26
C GLU A 29 -5.41 -20.18 -11.83
N GLN A 30 -5.42 -18.96 -12.39
CA GLN A 30 -4.48 -17.90 -12.06
C GLN A 30 -4.98 -16.96 -10.95
N GLN A 31 -6.04 -17.31 -10.21
CA GLN A 31 -6.55 -16.47 -9.13
C GLN A 31 -5.44 -16.12 -8.12
N GLY A 32 -5.38 -14.83 -7.75
CA GLY A 32 -4.34 -14.28 -6.89
C GLY A 32 -3.03 -13.94 -7.62
N LYS A 33 -2.89 -14.23 -8.91
CA LYS A 33 -1.73 -13.80 -9.69
C LYS A 33 -1.69 -12.28 -9.81
N VAL A 34 -0.50 -11.73 -9.63
CA VAL A 34 -0.24 -10.29 -9.63
C VAL A 34 0.66 -9.95 -10.80
N VAL A 35 0.27 -8.96 -11.59
CA VAL A 35 1.07 -8.39 -12.66
C VAL A 35 1.23 -6.89 -12.39
N GLN A 36 2.46 -6.40 -12.47
CA GLN A 36 2.76 -4.99 -12.25
C GLN A 36 3.36 -4.38 -13.52
N ARG A 37 3.02 -3.13 -13.78
CA ARG A 37 3.56 -2.32 -14.88
C ARG A 37 3.95 -0.96 -14.32
N PHE A 38 5.15 -0.52 -14.64
CA PHE A 38 5.67 0.79 -14.25
C PHE A 38 5.69 1.68 -15.47
N TRP A 39 4.86 2.71 -15.46
CA TRP A 39 4.66 3.60 -16.60
C TRP A 39 4.65 5.06 -16.14
N SER A 40 4.93 5.98 -17.06
CA SER A 40 4.55 7.38 -16.80
C SER A 40 3.02 7.50 -16.71
N ALA A 41 2.52 8.51 -16.02
CA ALA A 41 1.10 8.79 -15.93
C ALA A 41 0.47 8.99 -17.31
N GLU A 42 1.17 9.67 -18.23
CA GLU A 42 0.69 9.83 -19.61
C GLU A 42 0.58 8.49 -20.35
N THR A 43 1.58 7.61 -20.20
CA THR A 43 1.53 6.26 -20.79
C THR A 43 0.39 5.44 -20.20
N ALA A 44 0.19 5.51 -18.88
CA ALA A 44 -0.90 4.83 -18.19
C ALA A 44 -2.26 5.36 -18.65
N ALA A 45 -2.40 6.68 -18.86
CA ALA A 45 -3.62 7.33 -19.34
C ALA A 45 -3.85 7.18 -20.85
N TRP A 46 -2.85 6.77 -21.62
CA TRP A 46 -2.91 6.69 -23.08
C TRP A 46 -4.07 5.79 -23.57
N PRO A 47 -4.81 6.17 -24.63
CA PRO A 47 -5.99 5.42 -25.09
C PRO A 47 -5.73 3.93 -25.35
N LYS A 48 -4.59 3.59 -25.96
CA LYS A 48 -4.22 2.18 -26.24
C LYS A 48 -3.97 1.39 -24.95
N THR A 49 -3.29 1.99 -23.98
CA THR A 49 -3.04 1.38 -22.65
C THR A 49 -4.37 1.16 -21.93
N GLN A 50 -5.25 2.15 -21.94
CA GLN A 50 -6.56 2.06 -21.31
C GLN A 50 -7.46 1.02 -21.98
N ALA A 51 -7.41 0.88 -23.31
CA ALA A 51 -8.11 -0.18 -24.03
C ALA A 51 -7.59 -1.57 -23.62
N TRP A 52 -6.28 -1.73 -23.52
CA TRP A 52 -5.67 -2.98 -23.04
C TRP A 52 -6.05 -3.29 -21.59
N LEU A 53 -6.01 -2.31 -20.68
CA LEU A 53 -6.44 -2.51 -19.29
C LEU A 53 -7.92 -2.91 -19.19
N ARG A 54 -8.80 -2.31 -20.00
CA ARG A 54 -10.22 -2.71 -20.05
C ARG A 54 -10.39 -4.14 -20.56
N TYR A 55 -9.59 -4.56 -21.53
CA TYR A 55 -9.58 -5.94 -21.99
C TYR A 55 -9.13 -6.89 -20.89
N GLN A 56 -8.03 -6.59 -20.17
CA GLN A 56 -7.60 -7.39 -19.01
C GLN A 56 -8.69 -7.45 -17.93
N ASN A 57 -9.35 -6.33 -17.64
CA ASN A 57 -10.42 -6.28 -16.65
C ASN A 57 -11.64 -7.15 -17.03
N LYS A 58 -11.99 -7.23 -18.32
CA LYS A 58 -13.00 -8.18 -18.81
C LYS A 58 -12.58 -9.65 -18.60
N LEU A 59 -11.28 -9.94 -18.62
CA LEU A 59 -10.71 -11.27 -18.35
C LEU A 59 -10.56 -11.58 -16.85
N GLY A 60 -11.10 -10.76 -15.95
CA GLY A 60 -11.13 -11.02 -14.50
C GLY A 60 -10.03 -10.32 -13.70
N TRP A 61 -9.20 -9.49 -14.34
CA TRP A 61 -8.13 -8.76 -13.65
C TRP A 61 -8.65 -7.48 -13.01
N ASP A 62 -8.59 -7.40 -11.69
CA ASP A 62 -8.77 -6.14 -10.98
C ASP A 62 -7.63 -5.17 -11.30
N VAL A 63 -7.94 -3.88 -11.52
CA VAL A 63 -6.95 -2.86 -11.90
C VAL A 63 -6.80 -1.83 -10.77
N TYR A 64 -5.55 -1.54 -10.43
CA TYR A 64 -5.15 -0.58 -9.40
C TYR A 64 -4.02 0.32 -9.93
N ALA A 65 -3.83 1.48 -9.29
CA ALA A 65 -2.69 2.35 -9.51
C ALA A 65 -2.10 2.80 -8.17
N SER A 66 -0.79 3.05 -8.11
CA SER A 66 -0.17 3.65 -6.93
C SER A 66 -0.82 5.00 -6.61
N ALA A 67 -1.12 5.24 -5.33
CA ALA A 67 -1.69 6.51 -4.89
C ALA A 67 -0.70 7.66 -5.11
N ASN A 68 0.58 7.39 -4.84
CA ASN A 68 1.66 8.35 -4.95
C ASN A 68 2.58 8.02 -6.14
N PRO A 69 3.27 9.04 -6.71
CA PRO A 69 4.28 8.81 -7.74
C PRO A 69 5.49 8.09 -7.17
N LEU A 70 6.14 7.30 -8.01
CA LEU A 70 7.37 6.59 -7.70
C LEU A 70 8.59 7.34 -8.22
N LYS A 71 9.74 7.11 -7.59
CA LYS A 71 11.03 7.67 -8.01
C LYS A 71 11.39 7.21 -9.43
N PRO A 72 12.12 8.02 -10.20
CA PRO A 72 12.70 7.58 -11.47
C PRO A 72 13.46 6.27 -11.31
N GLY A 73 13.25 5.32 -12.21
CA GLY A 73 13.92 4.02 -12.17
C GLY A 73 13.38 3.00 -11.16
N ALA A 74 12.44 3.38 -10.28
CA ALA A 74 11.82 2.45 -9.32
C ALA A 74 11.26 1.20 -10.02
N ARG A 75 11.60 0.03 -9.46
CA ARG A 75 11.18 -1.29 -9.93
C ARG A 75 10.26 -2.00 -8.93
N GLY A 76 10.09 -1.42 -7.75
CA GLY A 76 9.21 -1.91 -6.69
C GLY A 76 8.12 -0.90 -6.33
N ARG A 77 7.38 -1.26 -5.29
CA ARG A 77 6.40 -0.40 -4.61
C ARG A 77 6.62 -0.47 -3.11
N HIS A 78 7.87 -0.31 -2.70
CA HIS A 78 8.24 -0.15 -1.32
C HIS A 78 8.19 1.33 -0.96
N LYS A 79 8.19 1.61 0.35
CA LYS A 79 8.24 2.99 0.86
C LYS A 79 9.39 3.80 0.25
N GLU A 80 10.55 3.19 0.09
CA GLU A 80 11.74 3.78 -0.52
C GLU A 80 11.59 4.08 -2.03
N ASP A 81 10.67 3.40 -2.72
CA ASP A 81 10.36 3.63 -4.14
C ASP A 81 9.45 4.86 -4.34
N VAL A 82 8.73 5.31 -3.30
CA VAL A 82 7.81 6.45 -3.38
C VAL A 82 8.61 7.74 -3.49
N LEU A 83 8.27 8.59 -4.47
CA LEU A 83 8.96 9.86 -4.71
C LEU A 83 8.65 10.86 -3.58
N GLU A 84 7.38 11.05 -3.32
CA GLU A 84 6.83 11.88 -2.25
C GLU A 84 5.35 11.51 -2.05
N ALA A 85 4.79 11.79 -0.88
CA ALA A 85 3.36 11.63 -0.65
C ALA A 85 2.62 12.87 -1.16
N ARG A 86 1.67 12.68 -2.08
CA ARG A 86 0.77 13.73 -2.60
C ARG A 86 -0.71 13.47 -2.28
N TRP A 87 -0.98 12.33 -1.63
CA TRP A 87 -2.32 11.89 -1.29
C TRP A 87 -2.38 11.31 0.11
N LEU A 88 -3.42 11.69 0.85
CA LEU A 88 -3.95 10.90 1.97
C LEU A 88 -5.20 10.16 1.48
N TYR A 89 -5.52 9.03 2.12
CA TYR A 89 -6.66 8.21 1.77
C TYR A 89 -7.14 7.38 2.95
N LEU A 90 -8.41 6.99 2.90
CA LEU A 90 -8.99 5.98 3.78
C LEU A 90 -9.70 4.93 2.94
N ASP A 91 -9.45 3.66 3.25
CA ASP A 91 -10.19 2.53 2.67
C ASP A 91 -11.31 2.12 3.63
N VAL A 92 -12.54 2.48 3.27
CA VAL A 92 -13.75 2.33 4.08
C VAL A 92 -14.48 1.06 3.63
N ASP A 93 -14.19 -0.05 4.31
CA ASP A 93 -14.70 -1.38 3.95
C ASP A 93 -15.93 -1.84 4.77
N ARG A 94 -16.17 -1.22 5.93
CA ARG A 94 -17.24 -1.53 6.90
C ARG A 94 -18.02 -0.26 7.21
N ASP A 95 -19.33 -0.40 7.39
CA ASP A 95 -20.26 0.70 7.70
C ASP A 95 -20.03 1.93 6.81
N GLY A 96 -19.87 1.69 5.51
CA GLY A 96 -19.30 2.66 4.59
C GLY A 96 -20.11 3.94 4.47
N ASP A 97 -21.44 3.83 4.37
CA ASP A 97 -22.32 4.99 4.22
C ASP A 97 -22.30 5.87 5.49
N ALA A 98 -22.34 5.24 6.67
CA ALA A 98 -22.27 5.94 7.95
C ALA A 98 -20.90 6.61 8.16
N THR A 99 -19.81 5.92 7.80
CA THR A 99 -18.45 6.47 7.90
C THR A 99 -18.24 7.62 6.93
N LEU A 100 -18.73 7.50 5.69
CA LEU A 100 -18.66 8.57 4.71
C LEU A 100 -19.45 9.79 5.16
N LYS A 101 -20.64 9.59 5.75
CA LYS A 101 -21.44 10.68 6.33
C LYS A 101 -20.66 11.40 7.45
N ARG A 102 -20.03 10.67 8.38
CA ARG A 102 -19.21 11.29 9.44
C ARG A 102 -18.08 12.15 8.88
N ILE A 103 -17.38 11.65 7.86
CA ILE A 103 -16.32 12.41 7.17
C ILE A 103 -16.90 13.68 6.54
N ASP A 104 -18.06 13.59 5.90
CA ASP A 104 -18.72 14.75 5.30
C ASP A 104 -19.14 15.78 6.37
N ASP A 105 -19.75 15.33 7.48
CA ASP A 105 -20.14 16.19 8.60
C ASP A 105 -18.93 16.91 9.22
N ASP A 106 -17.78 16.22 9.35
CA ASP A 106 -16.53 16.81 9.83
C ASP A 106 -15.95 17.83 8.85
N ALA A 107 -16.05 17.55 7.55
CA ALA A 107 -15.58 18.46 6.51
C ALA A 107 -16.47 19.71 6.36
N GLU A 108 -17.78 19.58 6.56
CA GLU A 108 -18.72 20.70 6.58
C GLU A 108 -18.50 21.58 7.80
N ALA A 109 -18.19 20.98 8.95
CA ALA A 109 -17.84 21.69 10.18
C ALA A 109 -16.41 22.26 10.19
N GLY A 110 -15.64 22.07 9.12
CA GLY A 110 -14.26 22.55 9.02
C GLY A 110 -13.25 21.83 9.93
N ARG A 111 -13.59 20.66 10.47
CA ARG A 111 -12.70 19.84 11.31
C ARG A 111 -11.65 19.09 10.49
N ILE A 112 -11.97 18.78 9.24
CA ILE A 112 -11.04 18.22 8.26
C ILE A 112 -11.22 18.94 6.91
N PRO A 113 -10.25 18.84 5.99
CA PRO A 113 -10.45 19.31 4.63
C PRO A 113 -11.52 18.50 3.92
N GLN A 114 -12.23 19.16 3.01
CA GLN A 114 -13.18 18.50 2.13
C GLN A 114 -12.48 17.47 1.21
N PRO A 115 -12.98 16.22 1.12
CA PRO A 115 -12.37 15.20 0.26
C PRO A 115 -12.22 15.65 -1.19
N THR A 116 -11.04 15.41 -1.77
CA THR A 116 -10.78 15.70 -3.19
C THR A 116 -11.49 14.68 -4.08
N ALA A 117 -11.47 13.41 -3.70
CA ALA A 117 -12.15 12.35 -4.45
C ALA A 117 -12.80 11.33 -3.51
N VAL A 118 -13.98 10.85 -3.91
CA VAL A 118 -14.63 9.70 -3.28
C VAL A 118 -14.91 8.67 -4.36
N VAL A 119 -14.30 7.51 -4.22
CA VAL A 119 -14.42 6.38 -5.15
C VAL A 119 -15.22 5.28 -4.47
N ASN A 120 -16.37 4.93 -5.03
CA ASN A 120 -17.08 3.73 -4.64
C ASN A 120 -16.42 2.51 -5.29
N THR A 121 -15.83 1.64 -4.48
CA THR A 121 -15.07 0.47 -4.96
C THR A 121 -15.97 -0.75 -5.16
N SER A 122 -17.07 -0.84 -4.40
CA SER A 122 -18.19 -1.78 -4.51
C SER A 122 -19.33 -1.28 -3.60
N PRO A 123 -20.55 -1.84 -3.64
CA PRO A 123 -21.66 -1.37 -2.78
C PRO A 123 -21.25 -1.27 -1.31
N GLY A 124 -21.51 -0.11 -0.70
CA GLY A 124 -21.18 0.19 0.71
C GLY A 124 -19.69 0.30 1.04
N ARG A 125 -18.79 0.39 0.04
CA ARG A 125 -17.34 0.53 0.24
C ARG A 125 -16.74 1.69 -0.53
N TYR A 126 -15.87 2.45 0.13
CA TYR A 126 -15.37 3.72 -0.40
C TYR A 126 -13.87 3.88 -0.19
N GLN A 127 -13.20 4.44 -1.19
CA GLN A 127 -11.90 5.08 -1.01
C GLN A 127 -12.14 6.58 -0.97
N VAL A 128 -11.82 7.20 0.17
CA VAL A 128 -11.91 8.65 0.36
C VAL A 128 -10.51 9.21 0.26
N LEU A 129 -10.27 10.20 -0.60
CA LEU A 129 -8.94 10.70 -0.91
C LEU A 129 -8.86 12.22 -0.77
N TRP A 130 -7.76 12.70 -0.22
CA TRP A 130 -7.39 14.11 -0.15
C TRP A 130 -6.06 14.33 -0.86
N ARG A 131 -6.05 15.25 -1.82
CA ARG A 131 -4.82 15.72 -2.44
C ARG A 131 -4.14 16.65 -1.46
N ILE A 132 -2.88 16.36 -1.15
CA ILE A 132 -2.07 17.16 -0.23
C ILE A 132 -0.88 17.78 -0.96
N ARG A 133 -0.33 18.84 -0.39
CA ARG A 133 0.97 19.35 -0.79
C ARG A 133 2.01 18.25 -0.55
N GLY A 134 2.96 18.14 -1.46
CA GLY A 134 4.02 17.14 -1.40
C GLY A 134 4.70 17.13 -0.03
N THR A 135 4.83 15.94 0.56
CA THR A 135 5.43 15.75 1.88
C THR A 135 6.19 14.44 1.94
N GLU A 136 7.06 14.31 2.93
CA GLU A 136 7.74 13.07 3.27
C GLU A 136 6.75 11.95 3.62
N THR A 137 7.10 10.73 3.24
CA THR A 137 6.26 9.54 3.44
C THR A 137 5.91 9.29 4.90
N ASP A 138 6.83 9.56 5.83
CA ASP A 138 6.65 9.26 7.25
C ASP A 138 5.55 10.12 7.87
N ARG A 139 5.54 11.41 7.53
CA ARG A 139 4.51 12.36 7.97
C ARG A 139 3.13 12.00 7.39
N ALA A 140 3.08 11.58 6.12
CA ALA A 140 1.84 11.14 5.51
C ALA A 140 1.32 9.84 6.14
N GLU A 141 2.17 8.84 6.37
CA GLU A 141 1.79 7.58 7.03
C GLU A 141 1.36 7.78 8.48
N ASP A 142 1.94 8.73 9.21
CA ASP A 142 1.48 9.12 10.55
C ASP A 142 0.05 9.66 10.51
N MET A 143 -0.21 10.63 9.62
CA MET A 143 -1.54 11.22 9.45
C MET A 143 -2.57 10.17 8.96
N LEU A 144 -2.19 9.31 8.01
CA LEU A 144 -3.04 8.19 7.56
C LEU A 144 -3.44 7.28 8.71
N ARG A 145 -2.50 6.95 9.61
CA ARG A 145 -2.77 6.11 10.79
C ARG A 145 -3.73 6.78 11.75
N ARG A 146 -3.56 8.09 12.02
CA ARG A 146 -4.46 8.87 12.88
C ARG A 146 -5.87 8.94 12.31
N LEU A 147 -6.00 9.28 11.02
CA LEU A 147 -7.29 9.34 10.34
C LEU A 147 -7.96 7.97 10.31
N ALA A 148 -7.23 6.91 9.97
CA ALA A 148 -7.79 5.56 9.93
C ALA A 148 -8.23 5.07 11.31
N HIS A 149 -7.49 5.42 12.36
CA HIS A 149 -7.88 5.16 13.74
C HIS A 149 -9.17 5.92 14.12
N HIS A 150 -9.20 7.22 13.87
CA HIS A 150 -10.33 8.10 14.20
C HIS A 150 -11.63 7.68 13.48
N TYR A 151 -11.54 7.34 12.19
CA TYR A 151 -12.70 6.93 11.41
C TYR A 151 -13.01 5.43 11.48
N GLY A 152 -12.14 4.62 12.09
CA GLY A 152 -12.33 3.17 12.23
C GLY A 152 -12.19 2.38 10.92
N THR A 153 -11.39 2.89 9.98
CA THR A 153 -11.22 2.32 8.63
C THR A 153 -10.10 1.26 8.58
N ASP A 154 -9.79 0.73 7.38
CA ASP A 154 -8.75 -0.30 7.25
C ASP A 154 -7.38 0.19 7.72
N ARG A 155 -6.87 -0.42 8.79
CA ARG A 155 -5.57 -0.12 9.41
C ARG A 155 -4.40 -0.46 8.49
N ALA A 156 -4.59 -1.47 7.64
CA ALA A 156 -3.56 -1.89 6.69
C ALA A 156 -3.39 -0.87 5.56
N ALA A 157 -4.38 0.00 5.31
CA ALA A 157 -4.40 1.01 4.25
C ALA A 157 -3.73 2.34 4.65
N THR A 158 -2.60 2.26 5.34
CA THR A 158 -1.91 3.44 5.89
C THR A 158 -0.45 3.57 5.43
N ASP A 159 0.02 2.67 4.56
CA ASP A 159 1.35 2.73 3.93
C ASP A 159 1.34 3.67 2.71
N CYS A 160 2.40 4.46 2.48
CA CYS A 160 2.47 5.45 1.39
C CYS A 160 2.60 4.84 -0.02
N ALA A 161 2.97 3.57 -0.13
CA ALA A 161 3.18 2.86 -1.40
C ALA A 161 1.90 2.12 -1.89
N ARG A 162 0.76 2.42 -1.25
CA ARG A 162 -0.53 1.80 -1.51
C ARG A 162 -0.93 1.93 -2.97
N VAL A 163 -1.53 0.86 -3.49
CA VAL A 163 -2.26 0.88 -4.75
C VAL A 163 -3.76 0.93 -4.48
N LEU A 164 -4.45 1.84 -5.16
CA LEU A 164 -5.87 2.10 -4.98
C LEU A 164 -6.65 1.70 -6.22
N ARG A 165 -7.97 1.50 -6.06
CA ARG A 165 -8.83 1.09 -7.16
C ARG A 165 -8.93 2.23 -8.16
N LEU A 166 -8.72 1.94 -9.43
CA LEU A 166 -8.82 2.95 -10.47
C LEU A 166 -10.29 3.05 -10.94
N PRO A 167 -10.95 4.23 -10.86
CA PRO A 167 -12.32 4.40 -11.35
C PRO A 167 -12.42 4.14 -12.85
N GLY A 168 -13.56 3.59 -13.29
CA GLY A 168 -13.79 3.26 -14.71
C GLY A 168 -13.51 1.79 -15.07
N PHE A 169 -13.10 0.98 -14.09
CA PHE A 169 -12.98 -0.47 -14.20
C PHE A 169 -14.03 -1.18 -13.34
N ARG A 170 -14.20 -2.50 -13.52
CA ARG A 170 -14.99 -3.36 -12.62
C ARG A 170 -14.09 -3.93 -11.53
N SER A 171 -14.58 -3.98 -10.30
CA SER A 171 -14.09 -4.87 -9.26
C SER A 171 -14.55 -6.28 -9.59
N CYS A 172 -13.69 -7.08 -10.22
CA CYS A 172 -13.93 -8.48 -10.56
C CYS A 172 -14.11 -9.34 -9.31
N LYS A 173 -13.43 -8.98 -8.20
CA LYS A 173 -13.55 -9.64 -6.89
C LYS A 173 -14.94 -9.50 -6.26
N ARG A 174 -15.57 -8.34 -6.46
CA ARG A 174 -16.88 -7.99 -5.85
C ARG A 174 -18.01 -7.96 -6.86
N ASP A 175 -17.70 -8.26 -8.11
CA ASP A 175 -18.58 -8.18 -9.27
C ASP A 175 -19.38 -6.86 -9.36
N ALA A 176 -18.69 -5.73 -9.16
CA ALA A 176 -19.30 -4.40 -9.12
C ALA A 176 -18.44 -3.36 -9.87
N PRO A 177 -19.03 -2.32 -10.47
CA PRO A 177 -18.27 -1.22 -11.08
C PRO A 177 -17.55 -0.38 -10.02
N VAL A 178 -16.30 0.01 -10.27
CA VAL A 178 -15.57 1.02 -9.49
C VAL A 178 -15.92 2.40 -10.06
N ARG A 179 -16.55 3.26 -9.25
CA ARG A 179 -17.10 4.54 -9.69
C ARG A 179 -16.51 5.71 -8.93
N LEU A 180 -16.10 6.74 -9.64
CA LEU A 180 -15.84 8.05 -9.04
C LEU A 180 -17.19 8.71 -8.73
N LEU A 181 -17.52 8.84 -7.44
CA LEU A 181 -18.77 9.46 -6.99
C LEU A 181 -18.64 10.97 -6.90
N ARG A 182 -17.55 11.44 -6.29
CA ARG A 182 -17.28 12.86 -6.07
C ARG A 182 -15.86 13.18 -6.49
N TYR A 183 -15.68 14.32 -7.12
CA TYR A 183 -14.38 14.88 -7.44
C TYR A 183 -14.45 16.40 -7.30
N ARG A 184 -13.67 16.96 -6.38
CA ARG A 184 -13.57 18.40 -6.16
C ARG A 184 -12.27 18.90 -6.79
N GLN A 185 -12.40 19.88 -7.67
CA GLN A 185 -11.25 20.64 -8.18
C GLN A 185 -10.84 21.67 -7.13
N GLY A 186 -9.54 21.91 -7.00
CA GLY A 186 -9.01 22.86 -6.04
C GLY A 186 -7.52 22.65 -5.79
N PRO A 187 -6.89 23.60 -5.09
CA PRO A 187 -5.51 23.44 -4.65
C PRO A 187 -5.38 22.26 -3.67
N PRO A 188 -4.20 21.65 -3.57
CA PRO A 188 -3.93 20.63 -2.56
C PRO A 188 -3.97 21.23 -1.15
N SER A 189 -4.47 20.47 -0.18
CA SER A 189 -4.45 20.85 1.24
C SER A 189 -3.05 20.69 1.85
N GLY A 190 -2.72 21.46 2.87
CA GLY A 190 -1.58 21.19 3.75
C GLY A 190 -1.85 19.98 4.66
N LEU A 191 -0.79 19.40 5.22
CA LEU A 191 -0.95 18.43 6.32
C LEU A 191 -1.48 19.13 7.58
N GLU A 192 -1.13 20.40 7.76
CA GLU A 192 -1.58 21.28 8.84
C GLU A 192 -3.08 21.58 8.82
N ASP A 193 -3.74 21.39 7.68
CA ASP A 193 -5.20 21.59 7.55
C ASP A 193 -6.00 20.41 8.14
N PHE A 194 -5.34 19.31 8.49
CA PHE A 194 -5.94 18.17 9.17
C PHE A 194 -5.81 18.32 10.70
N PRO A 195 -6.67 17.68 11.50
CA PRO A 195 -6.55 17.77 12.96
C PRO A 195 -5.28 17.09 13.45
N GLN A 196 -4.42 17.88 14.10
CA GLN A 196 -3.08 17.47 14.55
C GLN A 196 -3.10 16.72 15.89
N ASP A 197 -4.20 16.87 16.64
CA ASP A 197 -4.44 16.32 17.97
C ASP A 197 -5.13 14.95 17.94
N LEU A 198 -5.41 14.40 16.75
CA LEU A 198 -5.97 13.05 16.63
C LEU A 198 -5.06 12.04 17.32
N PRO A 199 -5.60 11.17 18.19
CA PRO A 199 -4.78 10.24 18.96
C PRO A 199 -4.08 9.26 18.01
N LEU A 200 -2.78 9.06 18.24
CA LEU A 200 -2.11 7.91 17.66
C LEU A 200 -2.75 6.65 18.24
N PRO A 201 -3.01 5.66 17.40
CA PRO A 201 -3.42 4.38 17.90
C PRO A 201 -2.27 3.73 18.69
N ASP A 202 -2.61 2.97 19.73
CA ASP A 202 -1.63 2.36 20.63
C ASP A 202 -0.69 1.36 19.92
N GLY A 203 0.28 0.81 20.65
CA GLY A 203 1.25 -0.16 20.12
C GLY A 203 0.64 -1.41 19.47
N SER A 204 -0.65 -1.70 19.66
CA SER A 204 -1.36 -2.81 19.01
C SER A 204 -1.74 -2.52 17.55
N TRP A 205 -1.58 -1.27 17.09
CA TRP A 205 -1.97 -0.82 15.75
C TRP A 205 -0.92 -0.98 14.66
N ALA A 206 0.29 -1.48 14.97
CA ALA A 206 1.37 -1.63 14.00
C ALA A 206 0.85 -2.11 12.63
N ALA A 207 0.93 -1.23 11.62
CA ALA A 207 0.34 -1.43 10.32
C ALA A 207 0.85 -2.74 9.74
N ARG A 208 -0.05 -3.72 9.61
CA ARG A 208 0.25 -4.90 8.80
C ARG A 208 0.29 -4.38 7.37
N THR A 209 1.48 -4.26 6.79
CA THR A 209 1.69 -3.95 5.37
C THR A 209 1.04 -5.06 4.54
N GLY A 210 -0.26 -4.94 4.33
CA GLY A 210 -1.05 -5.83 3.50
C GLY A 210 -1.01 -5.31 2.09
N ASP A 211 0.06 -5.62 1.35
CA ASP A 211 0.05 -5.49 -0.10
C ASP A 211 -0.94 -6.54 -0.65
N PRO A 212 -2.00 -6.16 -1.40
CA PRO A 212 -2.90 -7.13 -2.01
C PRO A 212 -2.22 -8.03 -3.05
N GLY A 213 -0.94 -7.81 -3.36
CA GLY A 213 -0.15 -8.62 -4.28
C GLY A 213 1.27 -8.94 -3.86
N GLY A 214 1.65 -8.71 -2.60
CA GLY A 214 2.99 -8.96 -2.11
C GLY A 214 3.08 -10.36 -1.53
N ARG A 215 3.76 -11.29 -2.21
CA ARG A 215 4.26 -12.49 -1.51
C ARG A 215 5.06 -12.00 -0.30
N GLY A 216 4.66 -12.47 0.88
CA GLY A 216 5.14 -12.03 2.18
C GLY A 216 6.63 -11.70 2.20
N GLN A 217 6.92 -10.44 2.53
CA GLN A 217 8.25 -10.01 2.94
C GLN A 217 8.17 -9.78 4.44
N THR A 218 8.74 -10.71 5.20
CA THR A 218 8.91 -10.61 6.64
C THR A 218 10.16 -9.77 6.94
N GLY A 219 9.95 -8.62 7.61
CA GLY A 219 10.96 -7.88 8.35
C GLY A 219 10.49 -6.47 8.72
N PRO A 220 10.97 -5.85 9.81
CA PRO A 220 11.34 -6.40 11.13
C PRO A 220 10.30 -5.99 12.20
N ARG A 221 9.77 -6.97 12.96
CA ARG A 221 8.95 -6.70 14.15
C ARG A 221 9.86 -6.53 15.37
N GLY A 222 9.74 -5.38 16.03
CA GLY A 222 10.30 -5.16 17.35
C GLY A 222 9.53 -5.94 18.42
N ALA A 223 10.30 -6.52 19.35
CA ALA A 223 9.95 -7.03 20.68
C ALA A 223 8.45 -7.21 21.02
N GLY A 224 7.80 -8.15 20.35
CA GLY A 224 6.52 -8.74 20.73
C GLY A 224 6.46 -10.11 20.08
N GLY A 225 6.50 -11.17 20.88
CA GLY A 225 6.79 -12.54 20.45
C GLY A 225 5.95 -13.01 19.25
N ASP A 226 6.59 -13.08 18.08
CA ASP A 226 6.05 -13.70 16.88
C ASP A 226 6.08 -15.21 17.06
N THR A 227 4.92 -15.83 17.29
CA THR A 227 4.78 -17.28 17.49
C THR A 227 4.76 -18.07 16.18
N SER A 228 4.86 -17.41 15.02
CA SER A 228 4.90 -18.10 13.74
C SER A 228 6.22 -18.84 13.53
N LYS A 229 6.20 -19.98 12.81
CA LYS A 229 7.41 -20.76 12.50
C LYS A 229 8.51 -19.92 11.84
N SER A 230 8.14 -18.97 10.96
CA SER A 230 9.06 -18.02 10.34
C SER A 230 9.53 -16.90 11.29
N GLY A 231 8.69 -16.50 12.25
CA GLY A 231 9.07 -15.55 13.30
C GLY A 231 10.11 -16.15 14.26
N GLN A 232 9.93 -17.41 14.62
CA GLN A 232 10.91 -18.19 15.40
C GLN A 232 12.22 -18.36 14.63
N ASP A 233 12.16 -18.67 13.33
CA ASP A 233 13.35 -18.77 12.47
C ASP A 233 14.11 -17.44 12.41
N TRP A 234 13.40 -16.33 12.26
CA TRP A 234 13.98 -14.99 12.24
C TRP A 234 14.66 -14.64 13.57
N ALA A 235 13.97 -14.87 14.69
CA ALA A 235 14.51 -14.62 16.02
C ALA A 235 15.76 -15.47 16.30
N TRP A 236 15.70 -16.75 15.96
CA TRP A 236 16.83 -17.66 16.09
C TRP A 236 18.01 -17.23 15.21
N THR A 237 17.78 -16.89 13.93
CA THR A 237 18.82 -16.47 12.98
C THR A 237 19.54 -15.20 13.46
N ARG A 238 18.79 -14.18 13.88
CA ARG A 238 19.38 -12.95 14.44
C ARG A 238 20.23 -13.22 15.67
N GLU A 239 19.78 -14.10 16.57
CA GLU A 239 20.53 -14.43 17.78
C GLU A 239 21.82 -15.20 17.45
N GLN A 240 21.80 -16.13 16.49
CA GLN A 240 23.02 -16.84 16.07
C GLN A 240 24.06 -15.89 15.46
N LEU A 241 23.63 -14.99 14.57
CA LEU A 241 24.52 -14.01 13.95
C LEU A 241 25.04 -12.99 14.97
N ARG A 242 24.22 -12.58 15.94
CA ARG A 242 24.65 -11.70 17.05
C ARG A 242 25.72 -12.36 17.92
N ARG A 243 25.67 -13.69 18.07
CA ARG A 243 26.70 -14.48 18.76
C ARG A 243 27.97 -14.70 17.92
N GLY A 244 28.03 -14.16 16.71
CA GLY A 244 29.21 -14.26 15.84
C GLY A 244 29.34 -15.61 15.13
N ARG A 245 28.26 -16.41 15.04
CA ARG A 245 28.31 -17.65 14.24
C ARG A 245 28.45 -17.34 12.75
N ASN A 246 29.09 -18.24 12.03
CA ASN A 246 29.27 -18.14 10.59
C ASN A 246 27.91 -18.17 9.87
N ALA A 247 27.72 -17.26 8.91
CA ALA A 247 26.46 -17.09 8.20
C ALA A 247 26.07 -18.31 7.33
N GLU A 248 27.05 -18.99 6.73
CA GLU A 248 26.83 -20.19 5.92
C GLU A 248 26.38 -21.37 6.78
N GLU A 249 26.95 -21.52 7.99
CA GLU A 249 26.52 -22.54 8.96
C GLU A 249 25.09 -22.29 9.44
N VAL A 250 24.76 -21.03 9.74
CA VAL A 250 23.41 -20.63 10.16
C VAL A 250 22.40 -20.85 9.04
N GLN A 251 22.80 -20.59 7.79
CA GLN A 251 21.98 -20.87 6.60
C GLN A 251 21.71 -22.37 6.43
N ALA A 252 22.75 -23.21 6.47
CA ALA A 252 22.60 -24.66 6.32
C ALA A 252 21.71 -25.27 7.41
N GLU A 253 21.88 -24.83 8.65
CA GLU A 253 21.08 -25.29 9.79
C GLU A 253 19.61 -24.82 9.68
N LEU A 254 19.38 -23.60 9.17
CA LEU A 254 18.03 -23.10 8.93
C LEU A 254 17.32 -23.83 7.79
N ALA A 255 18.03 -24.16 6.71
CA ALA A 255 17.50 -24.95 5.60
C ALA A 255 17.08 -26.35 6.08
N ALA A 256 17.92 -27.02 6.89
CA ALA A 256 17.63 -28.34 7.45
C ALA A 256 16.40 -28.36 8.38
N ARG A 257 16.10 -27.24 9.07
CA ARG A 257 14.93 -27.09 9.94
C ARG A 257 13.61 -26.92 9.19
N ARG A 258 13.64 -26.73 7.87
CA ARG A 258 12.48 -26.39 7.04
C ARG A 258 12.36 -27.26 5.77
N PRO A 259 12.39 -28.60 5.88
CA PRO A 259 12.28 -29.49 4.72
C PRO A 259 10.93 -29.38 4.01
N GLU A 260 9.90 -28.84 4.68
CA GLU A 260 8.57 -28.64 4.10
C GLU A 260 8.49 -27.45 3.13
N LYS A 261 9.52 -26.60 3.05
CA LYS A 261 9.56 -25.46 2.13
C LYS A 261 9.91 -25.96 0.73
N SER A 262 9.28 -25.37 -0.30
CA SER A 262 9.54 -25.71 -1.70
C SER A 262 11.00 -25.46 -2.14
N ASN A 263 11.72 -24.60 -1.43
CA ASN A 263 13.16 -24.38 -1.60
C ASN A 263 13.76 -23.91 -0.26
N PRO A 264 14.19 -24.85 0.61
CA PRO A 264 14.69 -24.53 1.94
C PRO A 264 15.98 -23.69 1.92
N ASP A 265 16.89 -23.94 0.97
CA ASP A 265 18.15 -23.22 0.83
C ASP A 265 17.92 -21.75 0.45
N GLN A 266 17.04 -21.50 -0.51
CA GLN A 266 16.67 -20.15 -0.90
C GLN A 266 15.94 -19.40 0.23
N TYR A 267 15.12 -20.10 1.02
CA TYR A 267 14.49 -19.53 2.20
C TYR A 267 15.52 -19.15 3.28
N ALA A 268 16.49 -20.03 3.53
CA ALA A 268 17.51 -19.81 4.54
C ALA A 268 18.45 -18.65 4.15
N SER A 269 18.93 -18.63 2.90
CA SER A 269 19.79 -17.56 2.37
C SER A 269 19.12 -16.19 2.53
N ARG A 270 17.85 -16.06 2.11
CA ARG A 270 17.10 -14.80 2.26
C ARG A 270 16.94 -14.36 3.72
N THR A 271 16.77 -15.31 4.63
CA THR A 271 16.59 -15.01 6.06
C THR A 271 17.89 -14.51 6.68
N VAL A 272 19.03 -15.13 6.33
CA VAL A 272 20.36 -14.74 6.78
C VAL A 272 20.76 -13.38 6.22
N ASP A 273 20.59 -13.15 4.92
CA ASP A 273 20.89 -11.85 4.27
C ASP A 273 20.14 -10.69 4.94
N ASN A 274 18.84 -10.89 5.19
CA ASN A 274 18.02 -9.88 5.85
C ASN A 274 18.47 -9.65 7.31
N ALA A 275 18.90 -10.70 8.01
CA ALA A 275 19.36 -10.60 9.38
C ALA A 275 20.70 -9.86 9.48
N GLN A 276 21.64 -10.11 8.54
CA GLN A 276 22.90 -9.38 8.44
C GLN A 276 22.67 -7.89 8.19
N ARG A 277 21.85 -7.55 7.18
CA ARG A 277 21.47 -6.14 6.91
C ARG A 277 20.81 -5.47 8.11
N SER A 278 19.96 -6.21 8.83
CA SER A 278 19.32 -5.70 10.05
C SER A 278 20.30 -5.45 11.20
N LEU A 279 21.39 -6.22 11.30
CA LEU A 279 22.42 -6.05 12.32
C LEU A 279 23.38 -4.91 11.95
N GLU A 280 23.79 -4.82 10.68
CA GLU A 280 24.59 -3.71 10.14
C GLU A 280 23.89 -2.36 10.33
N ALA A 281 22.60 -2.28 10.02
CA ALA A 281 21.80 -1.08 10.22
C ALA A 281 21.64 -0.69 11.70
N ALA A 282 21.73 -1.65 12.64
CA ALA A 282 21.67 -1.37 14.07
C ALA A 282 23.02 -0.84 14.61
N ILE A 283 24.14 -1.35 14.08
CA ILE A 283 25.50 -0.89 14.43
C ILE A 283 25.74 0.53 13.87
N GLY A 284 25.28 0.82 12.65
CA GLY A 284 25.42 2.13 12.02
C GLY A 284 24.61 3.27 12.66
N ARG A 285 23.63 2.97 13.52
CA ARG A 285 22.84 3.96 14.29
C ARG A 285 23.42 4.28 15.68
N SER A 286 24.48 3.59 16.09
CA SER A 286 25.12 3.77 17.40
C SER A 286 26.48 4.49 17.32
N ARG A 287 26.80 5.10 16.16
CA ARG A 287 27.95 5.98 15.93
C ARG A 287 27.43 7.35 15.50
#